data_AF-A0A7J9QWI1-F1
#
_entry.id   AF-A0A7J9QWI1-F1
#
_cell.length_a   1.000
_cell.length_b   1.000
_cell.length_c   1.000
_cell.angle_alpha   90.00
_cell.angle_beta   90.00
_cell.angle_gamma   90.00
#
_symmetry.space_group_name_H-M   'P 1'
#
loop_
_entity.id
_entity.type
_entity.pdbx_description
1 polymer ?
#
loop_
_entity_poly.entity_id
_entity_poly.type
_entity_poly.pdbx_seq_one_letter_code
_entity_poly.pdbx_strand_id
1 'polypeptide(L)'
;MDKNWLFMIGFFLLILIPFMNVEASGNPNISVSTENSEFGNIFAGSMVVEVVIRDSNISDTDEGKGEPDVTLNGKTLRMVQASDGHWYAYFANVDKAKTADATVGLAGKGLDFGVFCSRDTSSSVLGTSFSETDGVAVPRSTGLVGFTNGDSSFIECTGSPTDSANLNNVVRQAKSINTNSNVSVGQIGLDVDAWPLIQLYSFDDVIIEY
;
A
#
# COMPACT_ATOMS: atom_id res chain seq x y z
N MET A 1 -45.21 -47.89 25.70
CA MET A 1 -44.11 -48.16 24.74
C MET A 1 -44.63 -47.71 23.39
N ASP A 2 -44.22 -46.62 22.74
CA ASP A 2 -43.22 -45.62 23.02
C ASP A 2 -43.60 -44.30 22.36
N LYS A 3 -43.13 -43.22 22.97
CA LYS A 3 -43.13 -41.84 22.47
C LYS A 3 -42.31 -41.77 21.18
N ASN A 4 -42.68 -40.88 20.26
CA ASN A 4 -41.76 -39.87 19.73
C ASN A 4 -42.50 -38.81 18.91
N TRP A 5 -42.90 -37.78 19.64
CA TRP A 5 -42.97 -36.42 19.15
C TRP A 5 -41.56 -35.99 18.73
N LEU A 6 -41.36 -35.62 17.47
CA LEU A 6 -40.19 -34.84 17.06
C LEU A 6 -40.67 -33.56 16.40
N PHE A 7 -40.77 -32.52 17.24
CA PHE A 7 -40.62 -31.13 16.83
C PHE A 7 -39.30 -31.02 16.07
N MET A 8 -39.33 -30.59 14.82
CA MET A 8 -38.14 -30.04 14.18
C MET A 8 -38.19 -28.52 14.32
N ILE A 9 -37.73 -28.03 15.47
CA ILE A 9 -37.37 -26.62 15.66
C ILE A 9 -35.91 -26.46 15.25
N GLY A 10 -35.69 -25.56 14.29
CA GLY A 10 -34.53 -24.68 14.25
C GLY A 10 -33.22 -25.24 13.69
N PHE A 11 -32.76 -24.67 12.59
CA PHE A 11 -31.64 -23.71 12.64
C PHE A 11 -31.60 -22.97 11.29
N PHE A 12 -32.31 -21.85 11.19
CA PHE A 12 -32.02 -20.90 10.12
C PHE A 12 -30.71 -20.23 10.50
N LEU A 13 -29.61 -20.68 9.93
CA LEU A 13 -28.34 -19.96 9.95
C LEU A 13 -28.59 -18.62 9.25
N LEU A 14 -28.94 -17.59 10.02
CA LEU A 14 -28.70 -16.23 9.61
C LEU A 14 -27.18 -16.09 9.55
N ILE A 15 -26.62 -16.28 8.36
CA ILE A 15 -25.26 -15.84 8.11
C ILE A 15 -25.32 -14.32 8.14
N LEU A 16 -25.04 -13.74 9.31
CA LEU A 16 -24.62 -12.34 9.41
C LEU A 16 -23.27 -12.26 8.70
N ILE A 17 -23.32 -12.08 7.38
CA ILE A 17 -22.17 -11.60 6.63
C ILE A 17 -22.02 -10.15 7.09
N PRO A 18 -20.91 -9.75 7.75
CA PRO A 18 -20.64 -8.35 7.92
C PRO A 18 -20.54 -7.74 6.52
N PHE A 19 -21.50 -6.88 6.18
CA PHE A 19 -21.42 -6.06 4.98
C PHE A 19 -20.37 -5.00 5.27
N MET A 20 -19.17 -5.25 4.76
CA MET A 20 -18.07 -4.29 4.72
C MET A 20 -18.44 -3.23 3.69
N ASN A 21 -18.65 -1.99 4.16
CA ASN A 21 -18.96 -0.84 3.31
C ASN A 21 -17.66 -0.07 3.08
N VAL A 22 -17.29 0.11 1.82
CA VAL A 22 -16.16 0.95 1.40
C VAL A 22 -16.71 2.10 0.59
N GLU A 23 -16.48 3.33 1.04
CA GLU A 23 -16.67 4.53 0.23
C GLU A 23 -15.28 5.03 -0.19
N ALA A 24 -15.04 5.10 -1.50
CA ALA A 24 -14.09 6.07 -2.02
C ALA A 24 -14.84 7.40 -2.07
N SER A 25 -14.28 8.47 -1.52
CA SER A 25 -14.81 9.82 -1.73
C SER A 25 -14.97 10.04 -3.23
N GLY A 26 -16.18 10.39 -3.68
CA GLY A 26 -16.55 10.54 -5.11
C GLY A 26 -15.90 11.73 -5.83
N ASN A 27 -14.66 12.06 -5.49
CA ASN A 27 -13.86 13.11 -6.10
C ASN A 27 -13.43 12.68 -7.52
N PRO A 28 -13.69 13.47 -8.57
CA PRO A 28 -13.37 13.07 -9.94
C PRO A 28 -11.86 12.93 -10.23
N ASN A 29 -11.02 13.46 -9.34
CA ASN A 29 -9.57 13.45 -9.51
C ASN A 29 -8.91 12.20 -8.88
N ILE A 30 -9.60 11.42 -8.06
CA ILE A 30 -9.06 10.18 -7.47
C ILE A 30 -9.51 8.96 -8.29
N SER A 31 -8.61 7.99 -8.44
CA SER A 31 -8.94 6.64 -8.88
C SER A 31 -8.25 5.62 -7.99
N VAL A 32 -8.99 4.61 -7.53
CA VAL A 32 -8.48 3.51 -6.71
C VAL A 32 -8.65 2.21 -7.49
N SER A 33 -7.59 1.39 -7.61
CA SER A 33 -7.63 0.19 -8.49
C SER A 33 -8.65 -0.88 -8.07
N THR A 34 -9.14 -0.84 -6.84
CA THR A 34 -10.19 -1.72 -6.31
C THR A 34 -11.56 -1.05 -6.25
N GLU A 35 -11.70 0.17 -6.76
CA GLU A 35 -12.98 0.87 -6.85
C GLU A 35 -13.91 0.18 -7.86
N ASN A 36 -15.05 -0.25 -7.37
CA ASN A 36 -16.21 -0.69 -8.09
C ASN A 36 -17.49 -0.31 -7.31
N SER A 37 -18.15 0.75 -7.77
CA SER A 37 -19.37 1.31 -7.18
C SER A 37 -20.57 0.35 -7.18
N GLU A 38 -20.55 -0.72 -7.99
CA GLU A 38 -21.63 -1.71 -8.06
C GLU A 38 -21.42 -2.90 -7.10
N PHE A 39 -20.19 -3.17 -6.67
CA PHE A 39 -19.83 -4.38 -5.90
C PHE A 39 -19.13 -4.09 -4.56
N GLY A 40 -19.10 -2.84 -4.11
CA GLY A 40 -18.67 -2.48 -2.76
C GLY A 40 -17.16 -2.56 -2.51
N ASN A 41 -16.34 -2.32 -3.54
CA ASN A 41 -14.86 -2.23 -3.46
C ASN A 41 -14.21 -3.33 -2.59
N ILE A 42 -14.18 -4.58 -3.07
CA ILE A 42 -13.71 -5.73 -2.27
C ILE A 42 -12.18 -5.76 -2.17
N PHE A 43 -11.67 -5.74 -0.95
CA PHE A 43 -10.27 -6.05 -0.63
C PHE A 43 -10.15 -7.48 -0.11
N ALA A 44 -9.37 -8.30 -0.79
CA ALA A 44 -9.20 -9.71 -0.49
C ALA A 44 -7.74 -10.15 -0.64
N GLY A 45 -7.22 -10.86 0.34
CA GLY A 45 -5.87 -11.43 0.30
C GLY A 45 -4.77 -10.38 0.22
N SER A 46 -3.68 -10.71 -0.47
CA SER A 46 -2.44 -9.93 -0.54
C SER A 46 -2.42 -8.96 -1.72
N MET A 47 -3.55 -8.35 -2.06
CA MET A 47 -3.62 -7.37 -3.14
C MET A 47 -2.84 -6.10 -2.77
N VAL A 48 -2.14 -5.54 -3.75
CA VAL A 48 -1.59 -4.19 -3.70
C VAL A 48 -2.56 -3.29 -4.44
N VAL A 49 -2.95 -2.18 -3.82
CA VAL A 49 -3.89 -1.22 -4.39
C VAL A 49 -3.16 0.04 -4.78
N GLU A 50 -3.41 0.46 -6.02
CA GLU A 50 -2.91 1.72 -6.57
C GLU A 50 -3.96 2.81 -6.34
N VAL A 51 -3.51 3.93 -5.79
CA VAL A 51 -4.28 5.17 -5.70
C VAL A 51 -3.60 6.19 -6.61
N VAL A 52 -4.38 6.79 -7.50
CA VAL A 52 -3.88 7.82 -8.42
C VAL A 52 -4.70 9.09 -8.27
N ILE A 53 -4.01 10.22 -8.09
CA ILE A 53 -4.61 11.55 -8.14
C ILE A 53 -4.23 12.24 -9.45
N ARG A 54 -5.25 12.63 -10.22
CA ARG A 54 -5.16 13.34 -11.50
C ARG A 54 -5.78 14.73 -11.38
N ASP A 55 -5.24 15.54 -10.48
CA ASP A 55 -5.64 16.93 -10.31
C ASP A 55 -4.67 17.87 -11.05
N SER A 56 -5.20 18.61 -12.03
CA SER A 56 -4.41 19.55 -12.86
C SER A 56 -3.83 20.73 -12.09
N ASN A 57 -4.35 21.05 -10.90
CA ASN A 57 -3.81 22.14 -10.08
C ASN A 57 -2.49 21.78 -9.40
N ILE A 58 -2.20 20.48 -9.26
CA ILE A 58 -1.01 19.94 -8.61
C ILE A 58 -0.18 19.03 -9.54
N SER A 59 -0.31 19.23 -10.86
CA SER A 59 0.35 18.37 -11.85
C SER A 59 1.70 18.86 -12.37
N ASP A 60 2.08 20.12 -12.13
CA ASP A 60 3.37 20.61 -12.63
C ASP A 60 4.51 19.90 -11.90
N THR A 61 5.44 19.37 -12.69
CA THR A 61 6.55 18.54 -12.20
C THR A 61 7.80 19.35 -11.84
N ASP A 62 7.86 20.61 -12.24
CA ASP A 62 9.00 21.51 -12.05
C ASP A 62 8.71 22.64 -11.04
N GLU A 63 7.50 22.68 -10.50
CA GLU A 63 7.06 23.60 -9.46
C GLU A 63 6.62 22.83 -8.21
N GLY A 64 6.97 23.35 -7.03
CA GLY A 64 6.52 22.76 -5.76
C GLY A 64 5.02 22.96 -5.56
N LYS A 65 4.24 21.90 -5.79
CA LYS A 65 2.79 21.86 -5.56
C LYS A 65 2.43 21.33 -4.17
N GLY A 66 3.32 20.55 -3.59
CA GLY A 66 3.08 19.88 -2.31
C GLY A 66 2.27 18.60 -2.49
N GLU A 67 2.43 17.70 -1.53
CA GLU A 67 1.75 16.41 -1.50
C GLU A 67 0.23 16.59 -1.32
N PRO A 68 -0.62 15.93 -2.13
CA PRO A 68 -2.06 15.90 -1.89
C PRO A 68 -2.38 15.20 -0.57
N ASP A 69 -3.35 15.73 0.17
CA ASP A 69 -3.82 15.12 1.42
C ASP A 69 -4.72 13.93 1.10
N VAL A 70 -4.18 12.72 1.23
CA VAL A 70 -4.91 11.47 1.00
C VAL A 70 -4.83 10.64 2.27
N THR A 71 -5.98 10.11 2.71
CA THR A 71 -6.02 9.22 3.87
C THR A 71 -6.54 7.83 3.53
N LEU A 72 -6.05 6.85 4.28
CA LEU A 72 -6.59 5.49 4.36
C LEU A 72 -7.09 5.29 5.78
N ASN A 73 -8.41 5.17 5.97
CA ASN A 73 -9.05 5.05 7.29
C ASN A 73 -8.60 6.16 8.27
N GLY A 74 -8.45 7.39 7.78
CA GLY A 74 -8.01 8.55 8.56
C GLY A 74 -6.51 8.61 8.88
N LYS A 75 -5.70 7.64 8.43
CA LYS A 75 -4.24 7.70 8.48
C LYS A 75 -3.71 8.25 7.16
N THR A 76 -2.66 9.06 7.20
CA THR A 76 -2.05 9.58 5.96
C THR A 76 -1.56 8.44 5.08
N LEU A 77 -1.95 8.46 3.80
CA LEU A 77 -1.40 7.65 2.73
C LEU A 77 -0.47 8.53 1.90
N ARG A 78 0.85 8.31 2.01
CA ARG A 78 1.82 9.16 1.33
C ARG A 78 1.71 9.03 -0.19
N MET A 79 1.66 10.16 -0.89
CA MET A 79 1.48 10.23 -2.33
C MET A 79 2.78 10.71 -2.99
N VAL A 80 3.22 10.04 -4.05
CA VAL A 80 4.46 10.33 -4.77
C VAL A 80 4.13 10.88 -6.15
N GLN A 81 4.64 12.07 -6.49
CA GLN A 81 4.45 12.60 -7.84
C GLN A 81 5.33 11.83 -8.84
N ALA A 82 4.73 11.33 -9.90
CA ALA A 82 5.42 10.70 -11.01
C ALA A 82 5.78 11.72 -12.10
N SER A 83 6.61 11.29 -13.05
CA SER A 83 7.07 12.13 -14.17
C SER A 83 5.97 12.44 -15.20
N ASP A 84 4.78 11.84 -15.08
CA ASP A 84 3.60 12.18 -15.87
C ASP A 84 2.73 13.28 -15.23
N GLY A 85 3.14 13.82 -14.08
CA GLY A 85 2.43 14.86 -13.35
C GLY A 85 1.27 14.36 -12.48
N HIS A 86 1.00 13.04 -12.46
CA HIS A 86 0.03 12.46 -11.54
C HIS A 86 0.71 11.99 -10.25
N TRP A 87 -0.10 11.84 -9.19
CA TRP A 87 0.38 11.35 -7.91
C TRP A 87 -0.05 9.92 -7.68
N TYR A 88 0.87 9.09 -7.20
CA TYR A 88 0.67 7.65 -7.02
C TYR A 88 0.98 7.23 -5.60
N ALA A 89 0.18 6.33 -5.05
CA ALA A 89 0.51 5.55 -3.87
C ALA A 89 0.16 4.08 -4.09
N TYR A 90 0.91 3.22 -3.41
CA TYR A 90 0.58 1.80 -3.29
C TYR A 90 0.38 1.46 -1.84
N PHE A 91 -0.68 0.72 -1.52
CA PHE A 91 -0.86 0.17 -0.18
C PHE A 91 -1.33 -1.29 -0.22
N ALA A 92 -1.11 -2.00 0.89
CA ALA A 92 -1.56 -3.37 1.07
C ALA A 92 -1.89 -3.67 2.53
N ASN A 93 -2.69 -4.71 2.77
CA ASN A 93 -2.91 -5.21 4.12
C ASN A 93 -1.61 -5.87 4.64
N VAL A 94 -1.14 -5.42 5.81
CA VAL A 94 0.13 -5.84 6.38
C VAL A 94 0.23 -7.35 6.61
N ASP A 95 -0.79 -7.97 7.20
CA ASP A 95 -0.77 -9.40 7.54
C ASP A 95 -0.86 -10.26 6.28
N LYS A 96 -1.66 -9.83 5.30
CA LYS A 96 -1.78 -10.55 4.02
C LYS A 96 -0.52 -10.42 3.17
N ALA A 97 0.11 -9.24 3.15
CA ALA A 97 1.38 -9.03 2.45
C ALA A 97 2.48 -9.93 3.05
N LYS A 98 2.66 -9.90 4.37
CA LYS A 98 3.61 -10.75 5.08
C LYS A 98 3.38 -12.24 4.83
N THR A 99 2.13 -12.69 4.92
CA THR A 99 1.76 -14.10 4.69
C THR A 99 2.09 -14.53 3.26
N ALA A 100 1.83 -13.68 2.28
CA ALA A 100 2.14 -13.98 0.88
C ALA A 100 3.64 -13.99 0.60
N ASP A 101 4.37 -12.99 1.12
CA ASP A 101 5.82 -12.87 0.97
C ASP A 101 6.55 -14.06 1.61
N ALA A 102 6.03 -14.59 2.74
CA ALA A 102 6.58 -15.78 3.39
C ALA A 102 6.52 -17.06 2.53
N THR A 103 5.72 -17.08 1.46
CA THR A 103 5.64 -18.21 0.52
C THR A 103 6.66 -18.14 -0.62
N VAL A 104 7.43 -17.05 -0.71
CA VAL A 104 8.39 -16.82 -1.79
C VAL A 104 9.58 -17.78 -1.67
N GLY A 105 9.69 -18.70 -2.63
CA GLY A 105 10.82 -19.63 -2.71
C GLY A 105 12.02 -19.11 -3.51
N LEU A 106 11.83 -18.08 -4.33
CA LEU A 106 12.86 -17.47 -5.17
C LEU A 106 12.64 -15.95 -5.22
N ALA A 107 13.66 -15.19 -4.81
CA ALA A 107 13.57 -13.73 -4.76
C ALA A 107 13.25 -13.11 -6.14
N GLY A 108 12.40 -12.10 -6.15
CA GLY A 108 11.88 -11.47 -7.36
C GLY A 108 10.82 -12.29 -8.12
N LYS A 109 10.20 -13.30 -7.49
CA LYS A 109 9.19 -14.17 -8.10
C LYS A 109 7.99 -14.39 -7.17
N GLY A 110 6.85 -14.76 -7.76
CA GLY A 110 5.62 -14.96 -7.00
C GLY A 110 5.12 -13.65 -6.38
N LEU A 111 4.61 -13.74 -5.16
CA LEU A 111 4.13 -12.58 -4.39
C LEU A 111 5.25 -12.02 -3.50
N ASP A 112 6.37 -11.67 -4.14
CA ASP A 112 7.51 -11.03 -3.49
C ASP A 112 7.28 -9.52 -3.42
N PHE A 113 7.19 -9.00 -2.20
CA PHE A 113 7.00 -7.58 -1.90
C PHE A 113 8.34 -6.82 -1.85
N GLY A 114 9.46 -7.51 -1.97
CA GLY A 114 10.80 -7.00 -1.77
C GLY A 114 11.28 -7.25 -0.35
N VAL A 115 11.50 -6.18 0.42
CA VAL A 115 11.85 -6.28 1.84
C VAL A 115 11.02 -5.32 2.67
N PHE A 116 10.80 -5.68 3.94
CA PHE A 116 10.00 -4.91 4.86
C PHE A 116 10.85 -4.09 5.83
N CYS A 117 10.48 -2.82 5.97
CA CYS A 117 11.04 -1.87 6.92
C CYS A 117 9.97 -1.46 7.93
N SER A 118 10.37 -1.26 9.19
CA SER A 118 9.48 -0.70 10.21
C SER A 118 9.02 0.70 9.82
N ARG A 119 7.82 1.09 10.23
CA ARG A 119 7.31 2.47 10.14
C ARG A 119 8.20 3.49 10.86
N ASP A 120 9.00 3.02 11.83
CA ASP A 120 9.92 3.82 12.64
C ASP A 120 11.28 4.03 11.94
N THR A 121 11.45 3.49 10.73
CA THR A 121 12.64 3.73 9.89
C THR A 121 12.84 5.23 9.69
N SER A 122 14.03 5.73 10.02
CA SER A 122 14.39 7.15 9.89
C SER A 122 14.12 7.67 8.46
N SER A 123 13.56 8.88 8.35
CA SER A 123 13.37 9.56 7.07
C SER A 123 14.67 9.79 6.32
N SER A 124 15.83 9.76 6.99
CA SER A 124 17.14 9.81 6.33
C SER A 124 17.46 8.56 5.50
N VAL A 125 16.74 7.45 5.69
CA VAL A 125 16.96 6.18 4.99
C VAL A 125 16.10 6.09 3.74
N LEU A 126 14.81 6.43 3.82
CA LEU A 126 13.86 6.35 2.70
C LEU A 126 13.55 7.71 2.06
N GLY A 127 14.13 8.79 2.57
CA GLY A 127 13.88 10.16 2.14
C GLY A 127 12.65 10.82 2.79
N THR A 128 11.74 10.05 3.38
CA THR A 128 10.55 10.58 4.05
C THR A 128 10.04 9.65 5.15
N SER A 129 9.18 10.16 6.05
CA SER A 129 8.58 9.37 7.14
C SER A 129 7.35 8.58 6.69
N PHE A 130 7.19 7.37 7.23
CA PHE A 130 6.01 6.52 7.05
C PHE A 130 5.40 6.12 8.41
N SER A 131 5.55 6.96 9.43
CA SER A 131 5.13 6.68 10.81
C SER A 131 3.62 6.39 11.00
N GLU A 132 2.78 6.84 10.06
CA GLU A 132 1.33 6.58 10.06
C GLU A 132 0.96 5.16 9.55
N THR A 133 1.93 4.44 8.97
CA THR A 133 1.76 3.05 8.49
C THR A 133 1.99 2.04 9.62
N ASP A 134 1.78 0.76 9.35
CA ASP A 134 2.28 -0.35 10.17
C ASP A 134 3.67 -0.81 9.73
N GLY A 135 4.11 -0.40 8.53
CA GLY A 135 5.42 -0.62 7.95
C GLY A 135 5.40 -0.32 6.46
N VAL A 136 6.52 -0.52 5.79
CA VAL A 136 6.62 -0.35 4.33
C VAL A 136 7.33 -1.53 3.69
N ALA A 137 6.93 -1.87 2.48
CA ALA A 137 7.70 -2.74 1.60
C ALA A 137 8.40 -1.90 0.54
N VAL A 138 9.69 -2.16 0.33
CA VAL A 138 10.52 -1.48 -0.67
C VAL A 138 11.13 -2.49 -1.64
N PRO A 139 11.43 -2.08 -2.89
CA PRO A 139 12.22 -2.89 -3.80
C PRO A 139 13.56 -3.11 -3.13
N ARG A 140 13.93 -4.36 -2.88
CA ARG A 140 15.18 -4.67 -2.17
C ARG A 140 16.38 -4.08 -2.90
N SER A 141 16.84 -2.93 -2.48
CA SER A 141 17.99 -2.25 -3.07
C SER A 141 19.30 -2.73 -2.44
N THR A 142 20.40 -2.45 -3.13
CA THR A 142 21.73 -2.50 -2.52
C THR A 142 21.84 -1.39 -1.46
N GLY A 143 22.80 -1.48 -0.53
CA GLY A 143 23.04 -0.44 0.49
C GLY A 143 22.01 -0.37 1.64
N LEU A 144 20.77 -0.81 1.41
CA LEU A 144 19.75 -0.96 2.44
C LEU A 144 20.04 -2.21 3.29
N VAL A 145 20.01 -2.05 4.61
CA VAL A 145 20.23 -3.14 5.57
C VAL A 145 19.25 -3.00 6.75
N GLY A 146 19.22 -3.99 7.65
CA GLY A 146 18.30 -3.96 8.78
C GLY A 146 16.84 -4.06 8.34
N PHE A 147 16.54 -4.94 7.38
CA PHE A 147 15.19 -5.21 6.91
C PHE A 147 14.76 -6.64 7.28
N THR A 148 13.47 -6.90 7.14
CA THR A 148 12.88 -8.24 7.26
C THR A 148 12.23 -8.68 5.94
N ASN A 149 11.83 -9.95 5.86
CA ASN A 149 11.10 -10.52 4.73
C ASN A 149 10.17 -11.62 5.29
N GLY A 150 9.09 -11.92 4.57
CA GLY A 150 8.07 -12.88 4.99
C GLY A 150 7.29 -12.44 6.22
N ASP A 151 7.09 -13.36 7.17
CA ASP A 151 6.23 -13.19 8.35
C ASP A 151 6.95 -12.62 9.58
N SER A 152 8.24 -12.35 9.47
CA SER A 152 9.06 -11.80 10.56
C SER A 152 8.56 -10.43 11.03
N SER A 153 8.78 -10.12 12.32
CA SER A 153 8.49 -8.79 12.87
C SER A 153 9.39 -7.74 12.23
N PHE A 154 8.83 -6.57 11.92
CA PHE A 154 9.60 -5.50 11.28
C PHE A 154 10.72 -4.98 12.18
N ILE A 155 11.80 -4.57 11.55
CA ILE A 155 12.90 -3.84 12.15
C ILE A 155 13.14 -2.55 11.36
N GLU A 156 13.74 -1.55 12.01
CA GLU A 156 14.10 -0.30 11.35
C GLU A 156 15.18 -0.54 10.29
N CYS A 157 14.87 -0.15 9.06
CA CYS A 157 15.86 -0.15 8.00
C CYS A 157 16.92 0.91 8.26
N THR A 158 18.14 0.61 7.86
CA THR A 158 19.30 1.49 7.98
C THR A 158 20.12 1.44 6.70
N GLY A 159 21.15 2.29 6.61
CA GLY A 159 21.89 2.50 5.38
C GLY A 159 21.11 3.39 4.41
N SER A 160 21.33 3.19 3.12
CA SER A 160 20.68 3.97 2.07
C SER A 160 20.38 3.06 0.90
N PRO A 161 19.17 3.10 0.32
CA PRO A 161 18.89 2.46 -0.95
C PRO A 161 19.88 2.92 -2.03
N THR A 162 20.52 1.97 -2.68
CA THR A 162 21.39 2.21 -3.84
C THR A 162 21.20 1.07 -4.84
N ASP A 163 21.40 1.33 -6.12
CA ASP A 163 21.34 0.32 -7.18
C ASP A 163 20.01 -0.46 -7.13
N SER A 164 19.02 0.03 -7.87
CA SER A 164 17.60 -0.37 -7.95
C SER A 164 17.36 -1.83 -8.42
N ALA A 165 17.95 -2.80 -7.73
CA ALA A 165 17.63 -4.22 -7.87
C ALA A 165 16.18 -4.45 -7.43
N ASN A 166 15.25 -4.29 -8.35
CA ASN A 166 13.85 -4.43 -8.02
C ASN A 166 13.49 -5.92 -7.85
N LEU A 167 13.49 -6.39 -6.60
CA LEU A 167 12.96 -7.71 -6.22
C LEU A 167 11.46 -7.68 -5.87
N ASN A 168 10.86 -6.50 -5.78
CA ASN A 168 9.40 -6.41 -5.70
C ASN A 168 8.82 -6.91 -7.03
N ASN A 169 7.94 -7.90 -6.94
CA ASN A 169 7.29 -8.55 -8.07
C ASN A 169 5.77 -8.38 -8.07
N VAL A 170 5.24 -7.61 -7.13
CA VAL A 170 3.81 -7.30 -6.97
C VAL A 170 3.42 -5.96 -7.60
N VAL A 171 4.36 -5.01 -7.71
CA VAL A 171 4.19 -3.75 -8.47
C VAL A 171 5.12 -3.76 -9.69
N ARG A 172 4.54 -4.03 -10.88
CA ARG A 172 5.32 -4.31 -12.11
C ARG A 172 5.38 -3.17 -13.12
N GLN A 173 4.47 -2.21 -13.04
CA GLN A 173 4.36 -1.10 -13.98
C GLN A 173 4.27 0.25 -13.26
N ALA A 174 5.01 0.38 -12.16
CA ALA A 174 5.11 1.64 -11.46
C ALA A 174 5.58 2.74 -12.40
N LYS A 175 4.93 3.91 -12.33
CA LYS A 175 5.37 5.09 -13.07
C LYS A 175 6.73 5.55 -12.56
N SER A 176 7.53 6.11 -13.46
CA SER A 176 8.78 6.76 -13.09
C SER A 176 8.51 7.93 -12.16
N ILE A 177 9.23 8.02 -11.05
CA ILE A 177 9.09 9.11 -10.08
C ILE A 177 9.58 10.43 -10.68
N ASN A 178 8.98 11.55 -10.27
CA ASN A 178 9.47 12.86 -10.65
C ASN A 178 10.83 13.14 -9.99
N THR A 179 11.85 13.39 -10.80
CA THR A 179 13.22 13.70 -10.37
C THR A 179 13.70 15.07 -10.85
N ASN A 180 12.78 15.95 -11.23
CA ASN A 180 13.13 17.31 -11.66
C ASN A 180 13.93 18.04 -10.57
N SER A 181 15.05 18.63 -10.95
CA SER A 181 15.99 19.28 -10.01
C SER A 181 15.45 20.52 -9.29
N ASN A 182 14.34 21.08 -9.76
CA ASN A 182 13.70 22.26 -9.14
C ASN A 182 12.86 21.90 -7.91
N VAL A 183 12.52 20.62 -7.73
CA VAL A 183 11.68 20.12 -6.64
C VAL A 183 12.34 18.91 -5.97
N SER A 184 11.87 18.54 -4.78
CA SER A 184 12.29 17.28 -4.15
C SER A 184 11.79 16.09 -4.97
N VAL A 185 12.52 14.97 -4.94
CA VAL A 185 12.13 13.74 -5.65
C VAL A 185 10.73 13.30 -5.20
N GLY A 186 9.85 13.04 -6.17
CA GLY A 186 8.44 12.72 -5.94
C GLY A 186 7.63 13.82 -5.24
N GLN A 187 8.19 15.03 -5.14
CA GLN A 187 7.72 16.15 -4.32
C GLN A 187 7.57 15.88 -2.82
N ILE A 188 8.02 14.71 -2.34
CA ILE A 188 8.04 14.33 -0.92
C ILE A 188 9.43 14.02 -0.38
N GLY A 189 10.45 14.09 -1.25
CA GLY A 189 11.84 13.79 -0.92
C GLY A 189 12.17 12.31 -0.86
N LEU A 190 11.31 11.43 -1.39
CA LEU A 190 11.52 9.98 -1.40
C LEU A 190 12.87 9.64 -2.06
N ASP A 191 13.57 8.66 -1.50
CA ASP A 191 14.71 8.05 -2.19
C ASP A 191 14.23 7.34 -3.47
N VAL A 192 14.85 7.67 -4.60
CA VAL A 192 14.46 7.14 -5.92
C VAL A 192 14.58 5.61 -5.98
N ASP A 193 15.55 5.02 -5.28
CA ASP A 193 15.79 3.57 -5.29
C ASP A 193 14.88 2.82 -4.30
N ALA A 194 14.13 3.55 -3.45
CA ALA A 194 13.06 2.97 -2.63
C ALA A 194 11.73 2.82 -3.40
N TRP A 195 11.63 3.31 -4.64
CA TRP A 195 10.41 3.27 -5.45
C TRP A 195 10.38 2.07 -6.42
N PRO A 196 9.26 1.33 -6.56
CA PRO A 196 7.96 1.53 -5.91
C PRO A 196 7.90 1.07 -4.46
N LEU A 197 7.44 1.96 -3.59
CA LEU A 197 7.20 1.69 -2.17
C LEU A 197 5.73 1.34 -1.94
N ILE A 198 5.48 0.31 -1.14
CA ILE A 198 4.13 -0.11 -0.74
C ILE A 198 3.96 0.20 0.75
N GLN A 199 2.96 1.01 1.10
CA GLN A 199 2.62 1.34 2.48
C GLN A 199 1.73 0.23 3.06
N LEU A 200 2.13 -0.32 4.19
CA LEU A 200 1.43 -1.45 4.80
C LEU A 200 0.55 -0.96 5.94
N TYR A 201 -0.71 -1.37 5.93
CA TYR A 201 -1.68 -1.01 6.97
C TYR A 201 -2.42 -2.25 7.45
N SER A 202 -2.75 -2.28 8.73
CA SER A 202 -3.73 -3.19 9.31
C SER A 202 -5.11 -2.59 9.12
N PHE A 203 -5.96 -3.31 8.40
CA PHE A 203 -7.33 -2.91 8.14
C PHE A 203 -8.20 -4.12 7.81
N ASP A 204 -9.46 -4.05 8.21
CA ASP A 204 -10.51 -4.96 7.75
C ASP A 204 -11.32 -4.30 6.63
N ASP A 205 -11.63 -3.01 6.79
CA ASP A 205 -12.30 -2.15 5.80
C ASP A 205 -11.36 -1.08 5.26
N VAL A 206 -11.67 -0.52 4.10
CA VAL A 206 -10.90 0.55 3.47
C VAL A 206 -11.81 1.74 3.20
N ILE A 207 -11.39 2.92 3.62
CA ILE A 207 -11.99 4.21 3.27
C ILE A 207 -10.86 5.10 2.78
N ILE A 208 -11.00 5.65 1.59
CA ILE A 208 -9.99 6.53 0.99
C ILE A 208 -10.61 7.90 0.74
N GLU A 209 -9.95 8.93 1.28
CA GLU A 209 -10.39 10.31 1.20
C GLU A 209 -9.32 11.17 0.51
N TYR A 210 -9.78 12.06 -0.38
CA TYR A 210 -9.03 13.10 -1.07
C TYR A 210 -9.91 14.34 -1.28
#